data_AF-A0A848C3N7-F1
#
_entry.id   AF-A0A848C3N7-F1
#
_cell.length_a   1.000
_cell.length_b   1.000
_cell.length_c   1.000
_cell.angle_alpha   90.00
_cell.angle_beta   90.00
_cell.angle_gamma   90.00
#
_symmetry.space_group_name_H-M   'P 1'
#
loop_
_entity.id
_entity.type
_entity.pdbx_description
1 polymer ?
#
loop_
_entity_poly.entity_id
_entity_poly.type
_entity_poly.pdbx_seq_one_letter_code
_entity_poly.pdbx_strand_id
1 'polypeptide(L)'
;MIKDNGFKDYDCFKTFSSKQLTLSESEHESVFKELYLNHYFLYYLLSCYKESSSDLKKFSSIAKRDLISALDLINRNHFESAYKDYRSFIESCLRIVAVTFREYVVIQRRSKRIYSSSKQLKEIRSFVDRNAIGKFKNWITDEFSNSIISEDLQQLNNLYSFFSSYVHTNSITDTVSSDLESLTTHSSNTTLDVLNKIRRLIAFCTSVIFFSTCLSSAVELKQQDFYFMTSSLKDFIPEDHFFDIDNLTTTGLHVSFTDE
;
A
#
# COMPACT_ATOMS: atom_id res chain seq x y z
N MET A 1 -41.39 -11.82 11.96
CA MET A 1 -40.53 -11.72 10.76
C MET A 1 -39.22 -10.96 11.03
N ILE A 2 -39.20 -9.64 11.27
CA ILE A 2 -37.93 -8.93 11.56
C ILE A 2 -37.29 -9.41 12.88
N LYS A 3 -38.10 -9.56 13.94
CA LYS A 3 -37.63 -10.01 15.26
C LYS A 3 -37.07 -11.44 15.22
N ASP A 4 -37.73 -12.34 14.51
CA ASP A 4 -37.34 -13.75 14.41
C ASP A 4 -36.09 -13.94 13.55
N ASN A 5 -35.93 -13.12 12.49
CA ASN A 5 -34.71 -13.11 11.68
C ASN A 5 -33.52 -12.53 12.48
N GLY A 6 -33.75 -11.46 13.27
CA GLY A 6 -32.69 -10.88 14.10
C GLY A 6 -32.16 -11.83 15.19
N PHE A 7 -33.00 -12.68 15.77
CA PHE A 7 -32.53 -13.72 16.70
C PHE A 7 -31.72 -14.81 16.00
N LYS A 8 -32.17 -15.26 14.83
CA LYS A 8 -31.41 -16.23 14.01
C LYS A 8 -30.03 -15.68 13.61
N ASP A 9 -29.99 -14.43 13.15
CA ASP A 9 -28.74 -13.75 12.79
C ASP A 9 -27.80 -13.62 13.98
N TYR A 10 -28.35 -13.30 15.17
CA TYR A 10 -27.56 -13.20 16.40
C TYR A 10 -26.99 -14.56 16.85
N ASP A 11 -27.78 -15.63 16.73
CA ASP A 11 -27.32 -16.99 17.04
C ASP A 11 -26.23 -17.47 16.06
N CYS A 12 -26.36 -17.12 14.77
CA CYS A 12 -25.31 -17.33 13.77
C CYS A 12 -24.03 -16.55 14.13
N PHE A 13 -24.16 -15.25 14.46
CA PHE A 13 -23.05 -14.42 14.89
C PHE A 13 -22.33 -14.98 16.12
N LYS A 14 -23.07 -15.39 17.15
CA LYS A 14 -22.52 -15.96 18.38
C LYS A 14 -21.77 -17.27 18.11
N THR A 15 -22.32 -18.12 17.24
CA THR A 15 -21.69 -19.38 16.83
C THR A 15 -20.42 -19.12 16.02
N PHE A 16 -20.44 -18.14 15.12
CA PHE A 16 -19.27 -17.70 14.37
C PHE A 16 -18.17 -17.18 15.30
N SER A 17 -18.49 -16.22 16.16
CA SER A 17 -17.52 -15.58 17.06
C SER A 17 -16.86 -16.58 18.03
N SER A 18 -17.57 -17.64 18.42
CA SER A 18 -17.03 -18.68 19.31
C SER A 18 -16.20 -19.75 18.59
N LYS A 19 -16.30 -19.86 17.26
CA LYS A 19 -15.57 -20.85 16.43
C LYS A 19 -14.51 -20.23 15.53
N GLN A 20 -14.31 -18.92 15.62
CA GLN A 20 -13.39 -18.18 14.76
C GLN A 20 -11.95 -18.58 15.09
N LEU A 21 -11.39 -19.49 14.29
CA LEU A 21 -9.95 -19.73 14.24
C LEU A 21 -9.31 -18.55 13.51
N THR A 22 -8.30 -17.96 14.13
CA THR A 22 -7.49 -16.95 13.46
C THR A 22 -6.69 -17.61 12.33
N LEU A 23 -6.29 -16.83 11.32
CA LEU A 23 -5.44 -17.36 10.26
C LEU A 23 -4.11 -17.88 10.82
N SER A 24 -3.60 -17.25 11.88
CA SER A 24 -2.44 -17.72 12.66
C SER A 24 -2.63 -19.07 13.35
N GLU A 25 -3.85 -19.60 13.41
CA GLU A 25 -4.17 -20.89 14.06
C GLU A 25 -4.84 -21.86 13.07
N SER A 26 -4.86 -21.54 11.78
CA SER A 26 -5.53 -22.31 10.74
C SER A 26 -4.55 -23.02 9.81
N GLU A 27 -5.05 -23.81 8.86
CA GLU A 27 -4.26 -24.43 7.79
C GLU A 27 -3.51 -23.41 6.89
N HIS A 28 -3.86 -22.13 6.98
CA HIS A 28 -3.19 -21.03 6.27
C HIS A 28 -2.09 -20.33 7.08
N GLU A 29 -1.71 -20.84 8.25
CA GLU A 29 -0.70 -20.23 9.14
C GLU A 29 0.59 -19.86 8.40
N SER A 30 1.11 -20.76 7.56
CA SER A 30 2.36 -20.54 6.81
C SER A 30 2.27 -19.32 5.89
N VAL A 31 1.19 -19.22 5.12
CA VAL A 31 0.94 -18.10 4.20
C VAL A 31 0.70 -16.80 4.98
N PHE A 32 -0.04 -16.88 6.09
CA PHE A 32 -0.26 -15.71 6.95
C PHE A 32 1.03 -15.23 7.61
N LYS A 33 1.91 -16.14 8.02
CA LYS A 33 3.23 -15.82 8.57
C LYS A 33 4.11 -15.09 7.56
N GLU A 34 4.15 -15.54 6.32
CA GLU A 34 4.85 -14.81 5.25
C GLU A 34 4.25 -13.42 5.04
N LEU A 35 2.92 -13.32 5.01
CA LEU A 35 2.24 -12.03 4.90
C LEU A 35 2.61 -11.08 6.05
N TYR A 36 2.63 -11.59 7.28
CA TYR A 36 3.03 -10.84 8.47
C TYR A 36 4.46 -10.32 8.36
N LEU A 37 5.39 -11.15 7.91
CA LEU A 37 6.80 -10.76 7.73
C LEU A 37 6.94 -9.63 6.69
N ASN A 38 6.20 -9.73 5.58
CA ASN A 38 6.18 -8.68 4.54
C ASN A 38 5.58 -7.37 5.08
N HIS A 39 4.51 -7.44 5.89
CA HIS A 39 3.94 -6.28 6.57
C HIS A 39 4.93 -5.64 7.54
N TYR A 40 5.61 -6.45 8.35
CA TYR A 40 6.59 -5.98 9.33
C TYR A 40 7.73 -5.22 8.65
N PHE A 41 8.22 -5.74 7.53
CA PHE A 41 9.26 -5.07 6.76
C PHE A 41 8.80 -3.71 6.22
N LEU A 42 7.63 -3.66 5.60
CA LEU A 42 7.07 -2.41 5.09
C LEU A 42 6.81 -1.39 6.21
N TYR A 43 6.37 -1.85 7.38
CA TYR A 43 6.24 -1.03 8.58
C TYR A 43 7.59 -0.43 9.02
N TYR A 44 8.66 -1.23 8.95
CA TYR A 44 10.01 -0.78 9.26
C TYR A 44 10.48 0.31 8.28
N LEU A 45 10.32 0.11 6.97
CA LEU A 45 10.62 1.15 5.98
C LEU A 45 9.86 2.46 6.24
N LEU A 46 8.57 2.38 6.57
CA LEU A 46 7.77 3.57 6.89
C LEU A 46 8.25 4.29 8.16
N SER A 47 8.94 3.60 9.06
CA SER A 47 9.47 4.18 10.29
C SER A 47 10.69 5.08 10.04
N CYS A 48 11.33 4.95 8.88
CA CYS A 48 12.43 5.80 8.45
C CYS A 48 12.03 7.26 8.27
N TYR A 49 10.74 7.53 7.99
CA TYR A 49 10.22 8.88 7.83
C TYR A 49 9.93 9.63 9.16
N LYS A 50 10.30 9.05 10.32
CA LYS A 50 10.01 9.63 11.64
C LYS A 50 10.58 11.03 11.82
N GLU A 51 11.75 11.32 11.24
CA GLU A 51 12.42 12.62 11.33
C GLU A 51 12.32 13.46 10.05
N SER A 52 11.50 13.04 9.08
CA SER A 52 11.32 13.72 7.79
C SER A 52 10.37 14.94 7.88
N SER A 53 10.00 15.53 6.75
CA SER A 53 9.05 16.64 6.69
C SER A 53 7.68 16.29 7.32
N SER A 54 6.92 17.32 7.70
CA SER A 54 5.60 17.13 8.34
C SER A 54 4.65 16.27 7.51
N ASP A 55 4.69 16.41 6.18
CA ASP A 55 3.84 15.64 5.27
C ASP A 55 4.26 14.16 5.24
N LEU A 56 5.57 13.88 5.18
CA LEU A 56 6.09 12.50 5.25
C LEU A 56 5.78 11.85 6.60
N LYS A 57 5.96 12.57 7.72
CA LYS A 57 5.58 12.09 9.05
C LYS A 57 4.09 11.76 9.14
N LYS A 58 3.23 12.62 8.56
CA LYS A 58 1.78 12.42 8.52
C LYS A 58 1.40 11.17 7.71
N PHE A 59 1.83 11.09 6.45
CA PHE A 59 1.43 9.98 5.58
C PHE A 59 2.03 8.65 6.01
N SER A 60 3.28 8.62 6.50
CA SER A 60 3.86 7.40 7.06
C SER A 60 3.14 6.93 8.32
N SER A 61 2.66 7.84 9.17
CA SER A 61 1.88 7.48 10.37
C SER A 61 0.50 6.90 10.00
N ILE A 62 -0.18 7.48 9.01
CA ILE A 62 -1.44 6.95 8.48
C ILE A 62 -1.21 5.57 7.87
N ALA A 63 -0.20 5.44 7.02
CA ALA A 63 0.15 4.17 6.37
C ALA A 63 0.43 3.06 7.40
N LYS A 64 1.22 3.35 8.45
CA LYS A 64 1.50 2.38 9.52
C LYS A 64 0.25 1.95 10.29
N ARG A 65 -0.64 2.89 10.60
CA ARG A 65 -1.91 2.58 11.27
C ARG A 65 -2.76 1.66 10.40
N ASP A 66 -2.93 2.00 9.13
CA ASP A 66 -3.78 1.24 8.20
C ASP A 66 -3.21 -0.17 7.99
N LEU A 67 -1.88 -0.30 7.90
CA LEU A 67 -1.20 -1.59 7.76
C LEU A 67 -1.41 -2.52 8.97
N ILE A 68 -1.33 -1.98 10.20
CA ILE A 68 -1.60 -2.75 11.43
C ILE A 68 -3.08 -3.16 11.49
N SER A 69 -3.97 -2.22 11.24
CA SER A 69 -5.42 -2.44 11.29
C SER A 69 -5.85 -3.50 10.28
N ALA A 70 -5.39 -3.39 9.04
CA ALA A 70 -5.69 -4.35 8.00
C ALA A 70 -5.18 -5.75 8.36
N LEU A 71 -3.97 -5.90 8.91
CA LEU A 71 -3.41 -7.20 9.27
C LEU A 71 -4.19 -7.90 10.39
N ASP A 72 -4.64 -7.17 11.42
CA ASP A 72 -5.52 -7.71 12.47
C ASP A 72 -6.87 -8.16 11.90
N LEU A 73 -7.46 -7.36 11.01
CA LEU A 73 -8.70 -7.71 10.31
C LEU A 73 -8.54 -8.95 9.44
N ILE A 74 -7.44 -9.06 8.68
CA ILE A 74 -7.12 -10.26 7.88
C ILE A 74 -6.97 -11.48 8.78
N ASN A 75 -6.25 -11.38 9.89
CA ASN A 75 -6.07 -12.51 10.81
C ASN A 75 -7.40 -13.05 11.35
N ARG A 76 -8.39 -12.15 11.50
CA ARG A 76 -9.76 -12.47 11.91
C ARG A 76 -10.69 -12.81 10.74
N ASN A 77 -10.19 -12.97 9.52
CA ASN A 77 -11.00 -13.22 8.32
C ASN A 77 -12.00 -12.10 7.96
N HIS A 78 -11.77 -10.86 8.43
CA HIS A 78 -12.58 -9.69 8.08
C HIS A 78 -12.05 -8.98 6.82
N PHE A 79 -12.04 -9.69 5.69
CA PHE A 79 -11.37 -9.25 4.46
C PHE A 79 -11.92 -7.94 3.90
N GLU A 80 -13.24 -7.76 3.84
CA GLU A 80 -13.86 -6.55 3.30
C GLU A 80 -13.48 -5.30 4.10
N SER A 81 -13.44 -5.43 5.43
CA SER A 81 -13.00 -4.33 6.30
C SER A 81 -11.52 -4.03 6.09
N ALA A 82 -10.69 -5.07 5.94
CA ALA A 82 -9.27 -4.89 5.64
C ALA A 82 -9.04 -4.21 4.28
N TYR A 83 -9.89 -4.44 3.27
CA TYR A 83 -9.77 -3.78 1.96
C TYR A 83 -9.90 -2.27 2.04
N LYS A 84 -10.76 -1.76 2.94
CA LYS A 84 -10.88 -0.32 3.18
C LYS A 84 -9.58 0.27 3.72
N ASP A 85 -8.93 -0.43 4.65
CA ASP A 85 -7.67 0.00 5.23
C ASP A 85 -6.53 -0.11 4.21
N TYR A 86 -6.47 -1.19 3.42
CA TYR A 86 -5.51 -1.32 2.32
C TYR A 86 -5.69 -0.26 1.22
N ARG A 87 -6.93 0.12 0.93
CA ARG A 87 -7.22 1.23 0.01
C ARG A 87 -6.59 2.53 0.53
N SER A 88 -6.85 2.89 1.78
CA SER A 88 -6.26 4.08 2.44
C SER A 88 -4.73 4.00 2.52
N PHE A 89 -4.21 2.80 2.75
CA PHE A 89 -2.78 2.50 2.77
C PHE A 89 -2.10 2.80 1.42
N ILE A 90 -2.70 2.35 0.31
CA ILE A 90 -2.21 2.67 -1.06
C ILE A 90 -2.17 4.18 -1.26
N GLU A 91 -3.22 4.91 -0.88
CA GLU A 91 -3.24 6.38 -1.03
C GLU A 91 -2.07 7.03 -0.29
N SER A 92 -1.79 6.56 0.93
CA SER A 92 -0.68 7.07 1.74
C SER A 92 0.68 6.75 1.10
N CYS A 93 0.85 5.55 0.53
CA CYS A 93 2.09 5.19 -0.17
C CYS A 93 2.35 6.09 -1.38
N LEU A 94 1.34 6.33 -2.21
CA LEU A 94 1.46 7.22 -3.37
C LEU A 94 1.76 8.67 -2.95
N ARG A 95 1.18 9.13 -1.83
CA ARG A 95 1.48 10.47 -1.28
C ARG A 95 2.91 10.58 -0.76
N ILE A 96 3.45 9.51 -0.17
CA ILE A 96 4.86 9.46 0.23
C ILE A 96 5.78 9.58 -1.00
N VAL A 97 5.49 8.83 -2.08
CA VAL A 97 6.24 8.93 -3.35
C VAL A 97 6.22 10.36 -3.89
N ALA A 98 5.05 11.01 -3.95
CA ALA A 98 4.94 12.37 -4.46
C ALA A 98 5.69 13.40 -3.60
N VAL A 99 5.62 13.28 -2.27
CA VAL A 99 6.32 14.20 -1.35
C VAL A 99 7.83 14.02 -1.44
N THR A 100 8.33 12.77 -1.43
CA THR A 100 9.76 12.48 -1.57
C THR A 100 10.30 12.95 -2.92
N PHE A 101 9.54 12.74 -4.00
CA PHE A 101 9.89 13.26 -5.33
C PHE A 101 9.98 14.79 -5.34
N ARG A 102 9.02 15.48 -4.72
CA ARG A 102 9.07 16.95 -4.58
C ARG A 102 10.35 17.40 -3.87
N GLU A 103 10.69 16.76 -2.76
CA GLU A 103 11.91 17.07 -2.00
C GLU A 103 13.17 16.82 -2.84
N TYR A 104 13.22 15.71 -3.57
CA TYR A 104 14.31 15.39 -4.50
C TYR A 104 14.46 16.47 -5.59
N VAL A 105 13.37 16.90 -6.24
CA VAL A 105 13.40 17.98 -7.24
C VAL A 105 13.93 19.28 -6.63
N VAL A 106 13.55 19.61 -5.39
CA VAL A 106 14.09 20.80 -4.69
C VAL A 106 15.60 20.68 -4.48
N ILE A 107 16.10 19.52 -4.05
CA ILE A 107 17.53 19.28 -3.85
C ILE A 107 18.29 19.44 -5.18
N GLN A 108 17.79 18.85 -6.25
CA GLN A 108 18.41 18.92 -7.58
C GLN A 108 18.37 20.33 -8.19
N ARG A 109 17.32 21.12 -7.94
CA ARG A 109 17.29 22.54 -8.34
C ARG A 109 18.31 23.37 -7.56
N ARG A 110 18.42 23.13 -6.24
CA ARG A 110 19.39 23.83 -5.37
C ARG A 110 20.83 23.53 -5.76
N SER A 111 21.16 22.30 -6.13
CA SER A 111 22.51 21.96 -6.63
C SER A 111 22.88 22.75 -7.89
N LYS A 112 21.89 23.09 -8.72
CA LYS A 112 22.01 23.95 -9.91
C LYS A 112 21.82 25.44 -9.62
N ARG A 113 21.71 25.86 -8.35
CA ARG A 113 21.46 27.24 -7.90
C ARG A 113 20.15 27.85 -8.42
N ILE A 114 19.14 27.02 -8.67
CA ILE A 114 17.81 27.44 -9.08
C ILE A 114 16.89 27.48 -7.85
N TYR A 115 16.48 28.67 -7.42
CA TYR A 115 15.65 28.87 -6.21
C TYR A 115 14.23 29.35 -6.50
N SER A 116 13.92 29.68 -7.75
CA SER A 116 12.59 30.10 -8.18
C SER A 116 11.59 28.94 -8.11
N SER A 117 10.32 29.27 -7.85
CA SER A 117 9.23 28.29 -7.88
C SER A 117 9.04 27.77 -9.30
N SER A 118 9.06 26.44 -9.51
CA SER A 118 8.68 25.84 -10.79
C SER A 118 7.20 25.46 -10.82
N LYS A 119 6.63 25.36 -12.03
CA LYS A 119 5.29 24.82 -12.25
C LYS A 119 5.17 23.39 -11.74
N GLN A 120 6.18 22.56 -12.02
CA GLN A 120 6.28 21.18 -11.52
C GLN A 120 6.14 21.11 -9.98
N LEU A 121 6.86 21.95 -9.23
CA LEU A 121 6.76 21.95 -7.76
C LEU A 121 5.39 22.41 -7.25
N LYS A 122 4.72 23.33 -7.96
CA LYS A 122 3.35 23.78 -7.65
C LYS A 122 2.33 22.69 -7.97
N GLU A 123 2.51 21.99 -9.07
CA GLU A 123 1.67 20.89 -9.50
C GLU A 123 1.73 19.73 -8.53
N ILE A 124 2.93 19.24 -8.18
CA ILE A 124 3.10 18.17 -7.18
C ILE A 124 2.42 18.56 -5.86
N ARG A 125 2.63 19.79 -5.39
CA ARG A 125 1.98 20.27 -4.16
C ARG A 125 0.45 20.29 -4.28
N SER A 126 -0.09 20.74 -5.40
CA SER A 126 -1.54 20.74 -5.64
C SER A 126 -2.12 19.32 -5.57
N PHE A 127 -1.41 18.35 -6.15
CA PHE A 127 -1.77 16.94 -6.12
C PHE A 127 -1.72 16.34 -4.71
N VAL A 128 -0.69 16.68 -3.92
CA VAL A 128 -0.57 16.25 -2.52
C VAL A 128 -1.63 16.89 -1.62
N ASP A 129 -1.95 18.17 -1.79
CA ASP A 129 -2.80 18.90 -0.85
C ASP A 129 -4.31 18.81 -1.16
N ARG A 130 -4.69 18.77 -2.45
CA ARG A 130 -6.06 19.15 -2.86
C ARG A 130 -6.77 18.18 -3.79
N ASN A 131 -6.05 17.32 -4.51
CA ASN A 131 -6.68 16.48 -5.53
C ASN A 131 -7.33 15.22 -4.94
N ALA A 132 -8.51 14.90 -5.48
CA ALA A 132 -9.14 13.62 -5.23
C ALA A 132 -8.22 12.49 -5.71
N ILE A 133 -8.18 11.41 -4.94
CA ILE A 133 -7.31 10.26 -5.17
C ILE A 133 -7.38 9.70 -6.60
N GLY A 134 -8.55 9.72 -7.24
CA GLY A 134 -8.71 9.28 -8.63
C GLY A 134 -7.80 10.03 -9.62
N LYS A 135 -7.74 11.37 -9.52
CA LYS A 135 -6.84 12.19 -10.36
C LYS A 135 -5.37 12.02 -9.97
N PHE A 136 -5.12 11.87 -8.67
CA PHE A 136 -3.77 11.72 -8.13
C PHE A 136 -3.07 10.44 -8.61
N LYS A 137 -3.79 9.31 -8.61
CA LYS A 137 -3.29 8.00 -9.06
C LYS A 137 -2.86 8.01 -10.53
N ASN A 138 -3.62 8.68 -11.40
CA ASN A 138 -3.26 8.77 -12.81
C ASN A 138 -2.01 9.63 -12.98
N TRP A 139 -2.00 10.83 -12.38
CA TRP A 139 -0.86 11.73 -12.46
C TRP A 139 0.45 11.08 -11.99
N ILE A 140 0.44 10.38 -10.85
CA ILE A 140 1.67 9.74 -10.35
C ILE A 140 2.13 8.59 -11.25
N THR A 141 1.20 7.89 -11.91
CA THR A 141 1.56 6.83 -12.87
C THR A 141 2.16 7.43 -14.14
N ASP A 142 1.62 8.53 -14.62
CA ASP A 142 2.12 9.24 -15.80
C ASP A 142 3.51 9.83 -15.53
N GLU A 143 3.71 10.48 -14.38
CA GLU A 143 5.00 11.08 -13.97
C GLU A 143 6.12 10.03 -13.89
N PHE A 144 5.79 8.81 -13.47
CA PHE A 144 6.75 7.71 -13.29
C PHE A 144 6.65 6.62 -14.37
N SER A 145 6.00 6.91 -15.49
CA SER A 145 5.75 5.95 -16.59
C SER A 145 7.02 5.37 -17.20
N ASN A 146 8.12 6.12 -17.21
CA ASN A 146 9.43 5.69 -17.72
C ASN A 146 10.41 5.29 -16.59
N SER A 147 9.91 5.02 -15.39
CA SER A 147 10.74 4.63 -14.24
C SER A 147 10.67 3.12 -13.96
N ILE A 148 11.61 2.63 -13.15
CA ILE A 148 11.65 1.24 -12.68
C ILE A 148 10.38 0.82 -11.93
N ILE A 149 9.70 1.76 -11.27
CA ILE A 149 8.46 1.50 -10.49
C ILE A 149 7.16 1.65 -11.32
N SER A 150 7.25 1.84 -12.63
CA SER A 150 6.08 2.08 -13.50
C SER A 150 5.06 0.94 -13.42
N GLU A 151 5.50 -0.30 -13.53
CA GLU A 151 4.64 -1.49 -13.43
C GLU A 151 4.03 -1.61 -12.02
N ASP A 152 4.82 -1.38 -10.97
CA ASP A 152 4.33 -1.42 -9.59
C ASP A 152 3.18 -0.43 -9.36
N LEU A 153 3.31 0.80 -9.89
CA LEU A 153 2.27 1.82 -9.81
C LEU A 153 0.99 1.41 -10.57
N GLN A 154 1.13 0.79 -11.74
CA GLN A 154 -0.02 0.26 -12.49
C GLN A 154 -0.73 -0.85 -11.70
N GLN A 155 0.01 -1.79 -11.11
CA GLN A 155 -0.54 -2.85 -10.28
C GLN A 155 -1.24 -2.30 -9.03
N LEU A 156 -0.66 -1.29 -8.36
CA LEU A 156 -1.29 -0.61 -7.23
C LEU A 156 -2.59 0.09 -7.63
N ASN A 157 -2.67 0.68 -8.82
CA ASN A 157 -3.92 1.28 -9.32
C ASN A 157 -5.01 0.25 -9.57
N ASN A 158 -4.66 -0.92 -10.09
CA ASN A 158 -5.58 -2.03 -10.30
C ASN A 158 -6.11 -2.55 -8.95
N LEU A 159 -5.21 -2.77 -7.98
CA LEU A 159 -5.55 -3.20 -6.63
C LEU A 159 -6.41 -2.18 -5.89
N TYR A 160 -6.09 -0.89 -6.01
CA TYR A 160 -6.91 0.18 -5.46
C TYR A 160 -8.33 0.15 -6.00
N SER A 161 -8.47 -0.04 -7.31
CA SER A 161 -9.78 -0.07 -7.98
C SER A 161 -10.59 -1.29 -7.54
N PHE A 162 -9.93 -2.44 -7.41
CA PHE A 162 -10.52 -3.64 -6.82
C PHE A 162 -10.99 -3.38 -5.38
N PHE A 163 -10.15 -2.88 -4.46
CA PHE A 163 -10.60 -2.62 -3.08
C PHE A 163 -11.69 -1.55 -3.00
N SER A 164 -11.69 -0.59 -3.93
CA SER A 164 -12.73 0.44 -4.00
C SER A 164 -14.10 -0.13 -4.36
N SER A 165 -14.19 -1.19 -5.17
CA SER A 165 -15.49 -1.79 -5.51
C SER A 165 -16.19 -2.47 -4.34
N TYR A 166 -15.45 -2.82 -3.27
CA TYR A 166 -16.01 -3.37 -2.03
C TYR A 166 -16.41 -2.30 -1.01
N VAL A 167 -16.05 -1.03 -1.25
CA VAL A 167 -16.27 0.08 -0.31
C VAL A 167 -17.33 1.07 -0.82
N HIS A 168 -17.51 1.19 -2.14
CA HIS A 168 -18.49 2.10 -2.74
C HIS A 168 -19.79 1.37 -3.07
N THR A 169 -20.86 1.70 -2.34
CA THR A 169 -22.26 1.24 -2.48
C THR A 169 -22.95 1.63 -3.79
N ASN A 170 -22.21 2.15 -4.77
CA ASN A 170 -22.75 2.52 -6.09
C ASN A 170 -22.43 1.45 -7.15
N SER A 171 -21.81 0.34 -6.74
CA SER A 171 -21.67 -0.86 -7.55
C SER A 171 -23.06 -1.47 -7.76
N ILE A 172 -23.48 -1.64 -9.02
CA ILE A 172 -24.74 -2.35 -9.36
C ILE A 172 -24.67 -3.82 -8.87
N THR A 173 -23.46 -4.31 -8.63
CA THR A 173 -23.14 -5.57 -7.97
C THR A 173 -22.56 -5.28 -6.58
N ASP A 174 -23.36 -4.74 -5.67
CA ASP A 174 -22.99 -4.75 -4.26
C ASP A 174 -22.88 -6.21 -3.83
N THR A 175 -21.66 -6.68 -3.59
CA THR A 175 -21.35 -8.01 -3.08
C THR A 175 -21.45 -8.10 -1.56
N VAL A 176 -21.96 -7.06 -0.89
CA VAL A 176 -22.27 -7.14 0.55
C VAL A 176 -23.41 -8.13 0.67
N SER A 177 -23.06 -9.31 1.16
CA SER A 177 -24.00 -10.41 1.19
C SER A 177 -25.22 -10.09 2.04
N SER A 178 -26.40 -10.54 1.59
CA SER A 178 -27.69 -10.18 2.20
C SER A 178 -27.92 -10.78 3.60
N ASP A 179 -27.05 -11.69 4.01
CA ASP A 179 -27.16 -12.52 5.20
C ASP A 179 -25.80 -12.62 5.92
N LEU A 180 -25.82 -12.58 7.26
CA LEU A 180 -24.61 -12.63 8.09
C LEU A 180 -23.83 -13.95 7.93
N GLU A 181 -24.51 -15.03 7.56
CA GLU A 181 -23.91 -16.36 7.40
C GLU A 181 -22.86 -16.43 6.27
N SER A 182 -23.10 -15.72 5.16
CA SER A 182 -22.20 -15.67 4.01
C SER A 182 -21.01 -14.73 4.21
N LEU A 183 -21.08 -13.81 5.19
CA LEU A 183 -19.95 -12.99 5.65
C LEU A 183 -19.05 -13.72 6.67
N THR A 184 -19.50 -14.86 7.19
CA THR A 184 -18.82 -15.60 8.27
C THR A 184 -18.13 -16.87 7.78
N THR A 185 -18.30 -17.24 6.52
CA THR A 185 -17.76 -18.46 5.94
C THR A 185 -17.11 -18.19 4.58
N HIS A 186 -15.78 -18.13 4.56
CA HIS A 186 -15.01 -18.21 3.33
C HIS A 186 -14.49 -19.62 3.13
N SER A 187 -14.55 -20.12 1.90
CA SER A 187 -13.87 -21.37 1.57
C SER A 187 -12.36 -21.21 1.71
N SER A 188 -11.65 -22.29 2.05
CA SER A 188 -10.18 -22.31 2.14
C SER A 188 -9.50 -21.77 0.87
N ASN A 189 -10.00 -22.13 -0.31
CA ASN A 189 -9.49 -21.62 -1.58
C ASN A 189 -9.69 -20.10 -1.72
N THR A 190 -10.87 -19.59 -1.34
CA THR A 190 -11.15 -18.16 -1.36
C THR A 190 -10.22 -17.40 -0.43
N THR A 191 -9.97 -17.92 0.77
CA THR A 191 -9.04 -17.33 1.73
C THR A 191 -7.62 -17.26 1.16
N LEU A 192 -7.14 -18.34 0.54
CA LEU A 192 -5.81 -18.38 -0.07
C LEU A 192 -5.67 -17.36 -1.21
N ASP A 193 -6.67 -17.23 -2.08
CA ASP A 193 -6.69 -16.25 -3.17
C ASP A 193 -6.63 -14.82 -2.64
N VAL A 194 -7.38 -14.52 -1.58
CA VAL A 194 -7.38 -13.22 -0.92
C VAL A 194 -6.01 -12.93 -0.31
N LEU A 195 -5.43 -13.89 0.43
CA LEU A 195 -4.10 -13.73 1.02
C LEU A 195 -3.03 -13.48 -0.04
N ASN A 196 -3.05 -14.21 -1.15
CA ASN A 196 -2.11 -14.01 -2.25
C ASN A 196 -2.28 -12.64 -2.91
N LYS A 197 -3.52 -12.16 -3.08
CA LYS A 197 -3.78 -10.80 -3.58
C LYS A 197 -3.23 -9.73 -2.64
N ILE A 198 -3.33 -9.92 -1.33
CA ILE A 198 -2.77 -9.00 -0.35
C ILE A 198 -1.24 -9.09 -0.32
N ARG A 199 -0.64 -10.29 -0.42
CA ARG A 199 0.82 -10.45 -0.53
C ARG A 199 1.37 -9.66 -1.73
N ARG A 200 0.68 -9.71 -2.89
CA ARG A 200 0.98 -8.88 -4.08
C ARG A 200 0.94 -7.39 -3.76
N LEU A 201 -0.13 -6.93 -3.11
CA LEU A 201 -0.25 -5.53 -2.68
C LEU A 201 0.96 -5.09 -1.85
N ILE A 202 1.31 -5.87 -0.82
CA ILE A 202 2.41 -5.53 0.08
C ILE A 202 3.74 -5.50 -0.66
N ALA A 203 3.96 -6.42 -1.61
CA ALA A 203 5.15 -6.40 -2.45
C ALA A 203 5.26 -5.08 -3.23
N PHE A 204 4.25 -4.71 -4.01
CA PHE A 204 4.28 -3.48 -4.81
C PHE A 204 4.37 -2.22 -3.94
N CYS A 205 3.67 -2.17 -2.80
CA CYS A 205 3.82 -1.07 -1.84
C CYS A 205 5.24 -1.00 -1.27
N THR A 206 5.88 -2.14 -1.01
CA THR A 206 7.27 -2.19 -0.54
C THR A 206 8.23 -1.63 -1.57
N SER A 207 8.06 -2.00 -2.85
CA SER A 207 8.86 -1.44 -3.95
C SER A 207 8.76 0.08 -4.02
N VAL A 208 7.55 0.65 -4.09
CA VAL A 208 7.38 2.10 -4.23
C VAL A 208 7.83 2.90 -3.00
N ILE A 209 7.69 2.32 -1.81
CA ILE A 209 8.21 2.94 -0.58
C ILE A 209 9.72 2.85 -0.53
N PHE A 210 10.32 1.72 -0.92
CA PHE A 210 11.77 1.59 -1.00
C PHE A 210 12.36 2.62 -1.97
N PHE A 211 11.79 2.76 -3.16
CA PHE A 211 12.13 3.82 -4.11
C PHE A 211 12.08 5.23 -3.48
N SER A 212 11.02 5.53 -2.74
CA SER A 212 10.85 6.81 -2.04
C SER A 212 11.92 7.03 -0.96
N THR A 213 12.32 5.97 -0.26
CA THR A 213 13.39 6.00 0.74
C THR A 213 14.74 6.32 0.11
N CYS A 214 15.06 5.68 -1.02
CA CYS A 214 16.29 5.95 -1.77
C CYS A 214 16.33 7.41 -2.27
N LEU A 215 15.20 7.94 -2.77
CA LEU A 215 15.09 9.35 -3.22
C LEU A 215 15.31 10.39 -2.13
N SER A 216 14.84 10.11 -0.91
CA SER A 216 14.92 11.04 0.21
C SER A 216 16.26 11.00 0.94
N SER A 217 17.17 10.10 0.56
CA SER A 217 18.40 9.78 1.31
C SER A 217 18.12 9.48 2.79
N ALA A 218 16.90 9.02 3.11
CA ALA A 218 16.43 8.92 4.49
C ALA A 218 17.08 7.76 5.26
N VAL A 219 17.73 6.82 4.57
CA VAL A 219 18.26 5.59 5.19
C VAL A 219 19.40 4.98 4.37
N GLU A 220 20.43 4.49 5.07
CA GLU A 220 21.30 3.42 4.58
C GLU A 220 20.70 2.08 5.03
N LEU A 221 20.05 1.34 4.13
CA LEU A 221 19.65 -0.04 4.43
C LEU A 221 20.90 -0.92 4.49
N LYS A 222 20.94 -1.86 5.42
CA LYS A 222 22.04 -2.83 5.46
C LYS A 222 21.82 -3.88 4.38
N GLN A 223 22.91 -4.44 3.86
CA GLN A 223 22.88 -5.52 2.87
C GLN A 223 22.01 -6.71 3.30
N GLN A 224 21.92 -6.99 4.61
CA GLN A 224 21.07 -8.04 5.16
C GLN A 224 19.58 -7.73 5.04
N ASP A 225 19.17 -6.47 5.24
CA ASP A 225 17.79 -6.02 5.09
C ASP A 225 17.35 -6.19 3.63
N PHE A 226 18.26 -5.88 2.71
CA PHE A 226 18.07 -6.04 1.29
C PHE A 226 17.88 -7.50 0.87
N TYR A 227 18.76 -8.39 1.34
CA TYR A 227 18.63 -9.82 1.06
C TYR A 227 17.30 -10.40 1.58
N PHE A 228 16.88 -9.97 2.77
CA PHE A 228 15.62 -10.38 3.36
C PHE A 228 14.43 -9.92 2.51
N MET A 229 14.41 -8.66 2.08
CA MET A 229 13.37 -8.11 1.17
C MET A 229 13.24 -8.94 -0.09
N THR A 230 14.35 -9.09 -0.82
CA THR A 230 14.36 -9.75 -2.12
C THR A 230 13.87 -11.19 -1.97
N SER A 231 14.34 -11.91 -0.94
CA SER A 231 13.92 -13.30 -0.72
C SER A 231 12.44 -13.44 -0.37
N SER A 232 11.87 -12.49 0.39
CA SER A 232 10.49 -12.57 0.92
C SER A 232 9.44 -12.12 -0.10
N LEU A 233 9.87 -11.37 -1.13
CA LEU A 233 9.01 -10.77 -2.15
C LEU A 233 9.23 -11.33 -3.57
N LYS A 234 10.16 -12.27 -3.74
CA LYS A 234 10.55 -12.86 -5.04
C LYS A 234 9.40 -13.44 -5.88
N ASP A 235 8.31 -13.85 -5.24
CA ASP A 235 7.12 -14.39 -5.92
C ASP A 235 6.34 -13.31 -6.68
N PHE A 236 6.59 -12.03 -6.37
CA PHE A 236 5.82 -10.89 -6.88
C PHE A 236 6.69 -9.80 -7.48
N ILE A 237 7.96 -9.71 -7.07
CA ILE A 237 8.93 -8.73 -7.54
C ILE A 237 10.19 -9.47 -8.01
N PRO A 238 10.74 -9.15 -9.20
CA PRO A 238 11.98 -9.75 -9.68
C PRO A 238 13.16 -9.56 -8.70
N GLU A 239 14.09 -10.52 -8.64
CA GLU A 239 15.20 -10.49 -7.68
C GLU A 239 16.08 -9.23 -7.83
N ASP A 240 16.29 -8.78 -9.07
CA ASP A 240 17.13 -7.62 -9.38
C ASP A 240 16.40 -6.27 -9.20
N HIS A 241 15.08 -6.27 -8.98
CA HIS A 241 14.26 -5.05 -9.00
C HIS A 241 14.66 -4.02 -7.95
N PHE A 242 14.90 -4.47 -6.72
CA PHE A 242 15.37 -3.59 -5.66
C PHE A 242 16.78 -3.07 -5.96
N PHE A 243 17.61 -3.83 -6.69
CA PHE A 243 18.97 -3.42 -7.02
C PHE A 243 18.93 -2.35 -8.11
N ASP A 244 18.02 -2.51 -9.07
CA ASP A 244 17.75 -1.52 -10.10
C ASP A 244 17.23 -0.20 -9.51
N ILE A 245 16.36 -0.27 -8.49
CA ILE A 245 15.91 0.92 -7.74
C ILE A 245 17.10 1.62 -7.07
N ASP A 246 17.95 0.88 -6.37
CA ASP A 246 19.11 1.45 -5.66
C ASP A 246 20.11 2.10 -6.64
N ASN A 247 20.42 1.40 -7.74
CA ASN A 247 21.28 1.86 -8.83
C ASN A 247 20.74 3.12 -9.53
N LEU A 248 19.42 3.24 -9.71
CA LEU A 248 18.80 4.41 -10.33
C LEU A 248 18.97 5.67 -9.48
N THR A 249 18.93 5.54 -8.16
CA THR A 249 19.08 6.69 -7.26
C THR A 249 20.53 7.14 -7.10
N THR A 250 21.50 6.22 -7.22
CA THR A 250 22.93 6.52 -7.23
C THR A 250 23.40 7.12 -8.56
N THR A 251 22.81 6.72 -9.68
CA THR A 251 23.08 7.30 -11.01
C THR A 251 22.28 8.56 -11.31
N GLY A 252 21.23 8.81 -10.51
CA GLY A 252 20.39 10.01 -10.55
C GLY A 252 19.16 9.84 -11.43
N LEU A 253 17.97 10.05 -10.83
CA LEU A 253 16.73 10.15 -11.59
C LEU A 253 16.80 11.37 -12.51
N HIS A 254 16.68 11.17 -13.81
CA HIS A 254 16.71 12.24 -14.79
C HIS A 254 15.45 13.12 -14.65
N VAL A 255 15.56 14.21 -13.90
CA VAL A 255 14.51 15.22 -13.80
C VAL A 255 14.69 16.23 -14.93
N SER A 256 13.78 16.22 -15.91
CA SER A 256 13.65 17.36 -16.82
C SER A 256 13.10 18.55 -16.02
N PHE A 257 13.93 19.58 -15.81
CA PHE A 257 13.44 20.84 -15.27
C PHE A 257 12.65 21.56 -16.36
N THR A 258 11.35 21.29 -16.44
CA THR A 258 10.45 22.12 -17.23
C THR A 258 10.23 23.42 -16.45
N ASP A 259 10.87 24.49 -16.92
CA ASP A 259 10.74 25.84 -16.36
C ASP A 259 9.58 26.65 -17.00
N GLU A 260 8.65 25.99 -17.69
CA GLU A 260 7.45 26.62 -18.29
C GLU A 260 6.20 26.50 -17.41
#